data_AF-A0A1J4JR42-F1
#
_entry.id   AF-A0A1J4JR42-F1
#
_cell.length_a   1.000
_cell.length_b   1.000
_cell.length_c   1.000
_cell.angle_alpha   90.00
_cell.angle_beta   90.00
_cell.angle_gamma   90.00
#
_symmetry.space_group_name_H-M   'P 1'
#
loop_
_entity.id
_entity.type
_entity.pdbx_description
1 polymer ?
#
loop_
_entity_poly.entity_id
_entity_poly.type
_entity_poly.pdbx_seq_one_letter_code
_entity_poly.pdbx_strand_id
1 'polypeptide(L)'
;MNSNLHDNSDHTKTNTNNTTDTSSGENSQNQTNDNSQSNTKNHVNSQTPTNTDTPKDSNASKDSNAQKDSSTSKDSSTSKDSKTQNNSYTDPKLINDANDKKSCDSDNSEKQITKDTKTSNEQETDDLMKELEDHKSRIIEKTQKILKEKDQKINDLEKQLIETQEENEKLKLRIKLLLENKEHLPDPKVRNEVNLILCRIVRGAYVSYESADRAISAINDRFPGSESIARNVIYNMLRGSYCSYDRASNAASEIAKKLAEVCLIYK
;
A
#
# COMPACT_ATOMS: atom_id res chain seq x y z
N MET A 1 16.75 38.01 -21.98
CA MET A 1 17.84 37.31 -22.69
C MET A 1 18.04 35.95 -22.02
N ASN A 2 17.40 34.91 -22.58
CA ASN A 2 17.82 33.50 -22.56
C ASN A 2 16.66 32.68 -23.12
N SER A 3 16.64 32.59 -24.43
CA SER A 3 15.76 31.74 -25.23
C SER A 3 16.62 30.62 -25.79
N ASN A 4 16.54 29.44 -25.18
CA ASN A 4 17.07 28.20 -25.78
C ASN A 4 15.87 27.30 -26.09
N LEU A 5 15.35 27.48 -27.32
CA LEU A 5 14.60 26.45 -28.02
C LEU A 5 15.61 25.42 -28.54
N HIS A 6 15.36 24.15 -28.24
CA HIS A 6 15.97 23.03 -28.97
C HIS A 6 14.82 22.22 -29.58
N ASP A 7 14.56 22.52 -30.85
CA ASP A 7 13.83 21.65 -31.77
C ASP A 7 14.73 20.46 -32.10
N ASN A 8 14.26 19.25 -31.82
CA ASN A 8 14.81 18.02 -32.41
C ASN A 8 13.65 17.26 -33.06
N SER A 9 13.32 17.72 -34.27
CA SER A 9 12.77 16.91 -35.34
C SER A 9 13.89 16.02 -35.88
N ASP A 10 13.72 14.70 -35.93
CA ASP A 10 13.51 14.02 -37.22
C ASP A 10 13.70 12.49 -37.22
N HIS A 11 12.86 11.90 -38.07
CA HIS A 11 13.08 10.70 -38.87
C HIS A 11 12.94 9.31 -38.23
N THR A 12 11.67 8.91 -38.23
CA THR A 12 11.17 7.57 -38.59
C THR A 12 12.01 6.88 -39.68
N LYS A 13 12.58 5.71 -39.36
CA LYS A 13 13.02 4.74 -40.36
C LYS A 13 12.00 3.60 -40.44
N THR A 14 11.21 3.62 -41.50
CA THR A 14 10.39 2.49 -41.96
C THR A 14 11.31 1.38 -42.47
N ASN A 15 11.24 0.21 -41.84
CA ASN A 15 11.92 -1.00 -42.30
C ASN A 15 10.93 -1.82 -43.13
N THR A 16 10.99 -1.63 -44.44
CA THR A 16 10.31 -2.45 -45.45
C THR A 16 11.33 -3.48 -45.91
N ASN A 17 11.06 -4.78 -45.76
CA ASN A 17 11.66 -5.81 -46.62
C ASN A 17 10.90 -7.15 -46.56
N ASN A 18 10.44 -7.54 -47.75
CA ASN A 18 10.46 -8.88 -48.33
C ASN A 18 9.37 -9.89 -47.99
N THR A 19 8.27 -9.70 -48.72
CA THR A 19 7.56 -10.71 -49.51
C THR A 19 8.50 -11.74 -50.15
N THR A 20 8.25 -13.02 -49.92
CA THR A 20 8.60 -14.10 -50.87
C THR A 20 7.34 -14.87 -51.17
N ASP A 21 6.91 -14.73 -52.41
CA ASP A 21 5.99 -15.61 -53.11
C ASP A 21 6.44 -17.07 -52.97
N THR A 22 5.50 -17.96 -52.69
CA THR A 22 5.66 -19.38 -53.02
C THR A 22 4.32 -19.85 -53.57
N SER A 23 4.21 -19.71 -54.88
CA SER A 23 3.16 -20.32 -55.68
C SER A 23 3.61 -21.67 -56.22
N SER A 24 2.62 -22.53 -56.44
CA SER A 24 2.56 -23.62 -57.41
C SER A 24 3.31 -24.94 -57.15
N GLY A 25 2.60 -26.03 -57.45
CA GLY A 25 3.00 -27.43 -57.30
C GLY A 25 1.88 -28.24 -56.65
N GLU A 26 0.67 -28.26 -57.22
CA GLU A 26 0.24 -29.30 -58.18
C GLU A 26 0.51 -30.75 -57.75
N ASN A 27 -0.60 -31.48 -57.58
CA ASN A 27 -0.85 -32.78 -58.20
C ASN A 27 -0.23 -34.03 -57.56
N SER A 28 -1.05 -34.83 -56.88
CA SER A 28 -1.34 -36.20 -57.35
C SER A 28 -2.42 -36.88 -56.52
N GLN A 29 -3.40 -37.35 -57.26
CA GLN A 29 -4.35 -38.39 -56.88
C GLN A 29 -3.59 -39.62 -56.36
N ASN A 30 -4.08 -40.25 -55.30
CA ASN A 30 -4.13 -41.71 -55.32
C ASN A 30 -5.36 -42.24 -54.59
N GLN A 31 -6.15 -42.98 -55.36
CA GLN A 31 -7.28 -43.78 -54.93
C GLN A 31 -6.81 -45.07 -54.24
N THR A 32 -7.78 -45.75 -53.62
CA THR A 32 -7.77 -47.16 -53.17
C THR A 32 -6.98 -47.39 -51.86
N ASN A 33 -7.50 -48.10 -50.87
CA ASN A 33 -8.17 -49.39 -51.00
C ASN A 33 -9.12 -49.66 -49.84
N ASP A 34 -10.24 -50.28 -50.19
CA ASP A 34 -11.09 -51.06 -49.31
C ASP A 34 -10.33 -52.22 -48.66
N ASN A 35 -10.94 -52.71 -47.58
CA ASN A 35 -10.98 -54.12 -47.20
C ASN A 35 -9.90 -54.63 -46.22
N SER A 36 -10.30 -54.80 -44.95
CA SER A 36 -10.36 -56.14 -44.36
C SER A 36 -10.99 -56.12 -42.96
N GLN A 37 -12.19 -56.71 -42.88
CA GLN A 37 -12.70 -57.36 -41.69
C GLN A 37 -11.97 -58.70 -41.47
N SER A 38 -11.46 -58.92 -40.27
CA SER A 38 -11.34 -60.23 -39.61
C SER A 38 -10.97 -59.97 -38.14
N ASN A 39 -11.92 -59.99 -37.21
CA ASN A 39 -12.49 -61.16 -36.55
C ASN A 39 -11.43 -62.07 -35.90
N THR A 40 -11.17 -61.90 -34.59
CA THR A 40 -11.00 -63.07 -33.71
C THR A 40 -11.34 -62.75 -32.25
N LYS A 41 -12.28 -63.54 -31.75
CA LYS A 41 -12.68 -63.75 -30.36
C LYS A 41 -11.53 -64.25 -29.48
N ASN A 42 -11.77 -64.11 -28.17
CA ASN A 42 -11.18 -64.81 -27.02
C ASN A 42 -9.91 -64.20 -26.42
N HIS A 43 -10.02 -63.63 -25.22
CA HIS A 43 -9.88 -64.42 -23.99
C HIS A 43 -10.36 -63.61 -22.77
N VAL A 44 -11.46 -64.05 -22.16
CA VAL A 44 -11.76 -63.75 -20.75
C VAL A 44 -10.77 -64.59 -19.94
N ASN A 45 -9.87 -63.97 -19.19
CA ASN A 45 -9.23 -64.65 -18.08
C ASN A 45 -9.28 -63.75 -16.85
N SER A 46 -10.26 -64.06 -16.01
CA SER A 46 -10.32 -63.62 -14.62
C SER A 46 -9.11 -64.15 -13.87
N GLN A 47 -8.34 -63.26 -13.25
CA GLN A 47 -7.60 -63.59 -12.03
C GLN A 47 -7.25 -62.30 -11.29
N THR A 48 -8.10 -62.00 -10.32
CA THR A 48 -7.78 -61.20 -9.14
C THR A 48 -6.74 -61.94 -8.28
N PRO A 49 -5.69 -61.24 -7.83
CA PRO A 49 -5.17 -61.43 -6.49
C PRO A 49 -5.52 -60.19 -5.66
N THR A 50 -6.43 -60.40 -4.72
CA THR A 50 -6.57 -59.58 -3.52
C THR A 50 -5.27 -59.65 -2.73
N ASN A 51 -4.45 -58.60 -2.79
CA ASN A 51 -3.44 -58.33 -1.77
C ASN A 51 -3.77 -57.00 -1.11
N THR A 52 -4.47 -57.13 0.00
CA THR A 52 -4.61 -56.16 1.06
C THR A 52 -3.28 -56.08 1.81
N ASP A 53 -2.47 -55.07 1.52
CA ASP A 53 -1.41 -54.64 2.43
C ASP A 53 -1.47 -53.13 2.59
N THR A 54 -2.15 -52.75 3.67
CA THR A 54 -2.12 -51.43 4.30
C THR A 54 -0.83 -51.29 5.11
N PRO A 55 0.04 -50.31 4.83
CA PRO A 55 0.79 -49.63 5.87
C PRO A 55 0.00 -48.40 6.27
N LYS A 56 -0.69 -48.55 7.40
CA LYS A 56 -1.15 -47.47 8.25
C LYS A 56 0.10 -46.80 8.81
N ASP A 57 0.51 -45.66 8.27
CA ASP A 57 1.40 -44.78 9.01
C ASP A 57 0.97 -43.31 8.92
N SER A 58 0.50 -42.89 10.07
CA SER A 58 0.06 -41.58 10.47
C SER A 58 1.26 -40.66 10.65
N ASN A 59 1.45 -39.70 9.74
CA ASN A 59 2.18 -38.48 10.04
C ASN A 59 1.21 -37.31 10.11
N ALA A 60 0.54 -37.21 11.27
CA ALA A 60 -0.08 -35.98 11.72
C ALA A 60 1.02 -35.03 12.19
N SER A 61 1.60 -34.26 11.28
CA SER A 61 2.33 -33.06 11.67
C SER A 61 1.31 -31.98 12.03
N LYS A 62 0.95 -31.93 13.32
CA LYS A 62 0.36 -30.75 13.93
C LYS A 62 1.46 -29.70 14.00
N ASP A 63 1.52 -28.81 13.03
CA ASP A 63 2.24 -27.54 13.19
C ASP A 63 1.23 -26.40 13.16
N SER A 64 0.63 -26.20 14.34
CA SER A 64 -0.23 -25.08 14.65
C SER A 64 0.63 -23.83 14.85
N ASN A 65 1.02 -23.18 13.76
CA ASN A 65 1.40 -21.77 13.81
C ASN A 65 0.11 -20.93 13.87
N ALA A 66 -0.48 -20.92 15.06
CA ALA A 66 -1.41 -19.88 15.47
C ALA A 66 -0.59 -18.59 15.64
N GLN A 67 -0.46 -17.82 14.56
CA GLN A 67 -0.11 -16.42 14.69
C GLN A 67 -1.22 -15.74 15.48
N LYS A 68 -0.85 -15.39 16.71
CA LYS A 68 -1.65 -14.67 17.67
C LYS A 68 -1.87 -13.26 17.10
N ASP A 69 -3.00 -13.06 16.44
CA ASP A 69 -3.53 -11.73 16.15
C ASP A 69 -3.73 -10.99 17.47
N SER A 70 -2.86 -10.01 17.75
CA SER A 70 -3.07 -9.04 18.80
C SER A 70 -2.77 -7.64 18.29
N SER A 71 -3.72 -7.07 17.57
CA SER A 71 -3.82 -5.62 17.38
C SER A 71 -5.28 -5.19 17.24
N THR A 72 -6.11 -5.51 18.24
CA THR A 72 -7.27 -4.68 18.52
C THR A 72 -6.80 -3.46 19.32
N SER A 73 -6.26 -2.48 18.59
CA SER A 73 -6.23 -1.10 19.09
C SER A 73 -7.68 -0.64 19.17
N LYS A 74 -8.25 -0.68 20.37
CA LYS A 74 -9.50 0.02 20.66
C LYS A 74 -9.20 1.50 20.60
N ASP A 75 -9.42 2.06 19.42
CA ASP A 75 -9.64 3.47 19.22
C ASP A 75 -10.93 3.85 19.96
N SER A 76 -10.78 4.44 21.15
CA SER A 76 -11.86 5.19 21.79
C SER A 76 -11.33 6.58 22.09
N SER A 77 -11.34 7.38 21.04
CA SER A 77 -11.26 8.83 21.09
C SER A 77 -12.52 9.40 21.75
N THR A 78 -12.57 9.37 23.09
CA THR A 78 -13.37 10.37 23.81
C THR A 78 -12.56 11.65 23.90
N SER A 79 -12.82 12.53 22.94
CA SER A 79 -12.51 13.95 22.97
C SER A 79 -12.99 14.52 24.30
N LYS A 80 -12.06 14.69 25.26
CA LYS A 80 -12.29 15.57 26.40
C LYS A 80 -11.93 16.97 25.94
N ASP A 81 -12.99 17.62 25.51
CA ASP A 81 -13.21 19.05 25.45
C ASP A 81 -12.77 19.71 26.78
N SER A 82 -11.46 20.00 26.90
CA SER A 82 -10.92 20.79 27.99
C SER A 82 -10.69 22.20 27.48
N LYS A 83 -11.81 22.93 27.46
CA LYS A 83 -11.94 24.36 27.76
C LYS A 83 -10.62 25.11 27.88
N THR A 84 -10.36 25.95 26.89
CA THR A 84 -9.56 27.17 26.97
C THR A 84 -9.82 27.85 28.32
N GLN A 85 -8.88 27.69 29.26
CA GLN A 85 -8.78 28.62 30.37
C GLN A 85 -8.22 29.92 29.82
N ASN A 86 -9.14 30.82 29.47
CA ASN A 86 -8.86 32.24 29.44
C ASN A 86 -8.31 32.63 30.81
N ASN A 87 -6.98 32.76 30.91
CA ASN A 87 -6.35 33.53 31.97
C ASN A 87 -6.68 35.01 31.73
N SER A 88 -7.92 35.36 32.08
CA SER A 88 -8.36 36.73 32.28
C SER A 88 -7.49 37.32 33.37
N TYR A 89 -6.54 38.15 32.95
CA TYR A 89 -5.81 39.10 33.78
C TYR A 89 -6.83 39.88 34.63
N THR A 90 -7.00 39.52 35.90
CA THR A 90 -7.68 40.37 36.87
C THR A 90 -6.70 41.42 37.34
N ASP A 91 -6.94 42.64 36.88
CA ASP A 91 -6.40 43.91 37.35
C ASP A 91 -6.63 44.06 38.87
N PRO A 92 -5.59 44.13 39.73
CA PRO A 92 -5.77 44.49 41.14
C PRO A 92 -5.83 46.01 41.26
N LYS A 93 -6.90 46.60 40.72
CA LYS A 93 -7.40 47.90 41.17
C LYS A 93 -8.41 47.66 42.28
N LEU A 94 -8.30 48.44 43.35
CA LEU A 94 -9.20 48.56 44.52
C LEU A 94 -8.80 47.79 45.78
N ILE A 95 -7.79 48.30 46.48
CA ILE A 95 -7.81 48.38 47.95
C ILE A 95 -7.31 49.77 48.34
N ASN A 96 -8.17 50.77 48.18
CA ASN A 96 -8.05 52.06 48.84
C ASN A 96 -9.45 52.36 49.35
N ASP A 97 -9.78 51.91 50.56
CA ASP A 97 -10.77 52.55 51.41
C ASP A 97 -10.75 51.92 52.80
N ALA A 98 -10.97 52.77 53.81
CA ALA A 98 -11.00 52.52 55.25
C ALA A 98 -9.64 52.53 56.00
N ASN A 99 -9.20 53.73 56.37
CA ASN A 99 -8.78 53.96 57.76
C ASN A 99 -9.01 55.43 58.12
N ASP A 100 -10.24 55.68 58.56
CA ASP A 100 -10.67 56.92 59.20
C ASP A 100 -10.87 56.64 60.70
N LYS A 101 -10.46 57.60 61.55
CA LYS A 101 -10.58 57.70 63.04
C LYS A 101 -9.74 56.77 63.93
N LYS A 102 -8.87 57.34 64.79
CA LYS A 102 -9.17 58.02 66.07
C LYS A 102 -7.86 58.20 66.87
N SER A 103 -7.31 59.41 66.95
CA SER A 103 -7.18 60.20 68.19
C SER A 103 -7.13 59.39 69.50
N CYS A 104 -5.93 59.29 70.09
CA CYS A 104 -5.70 59.31 71.54
C CYS A 104 -4.37 60.03 71.77
N ASP A 105 -4.42 61.15 72.48
CA ASP A 105 -3.27 61.87 73.00
C ASP A 105 -2.46 60.99 73.97
N SER A 106 -1.13 61.00 73.86
CA SER A 106 -0.25 60.61 74.96
C SER A 106 1.09 61.30 74.84
N ASP A 107 1.43 61.90 75.98
CA ASP A 107 2.47 62.89 76.19
C ASP A 107 3.89 62.36 75.99
N ASN A 108 4.64 63.14 75.21
CA ASN A 108 5.88 63.80 75.63
C ASN A 108 6.69 63.16 76.78
N SER A 109 7.62 62.26 76.43
CA SER A 109 8.99 62.27 76.97
C SER A 109 9.86 61.22 76.27
N GLU A 110 10.78 61.64 75.40
CA GLU A 110 12.20 61.28 75.52
C GLU A 110 13.00 61.93 74.38
N LYS A 111 13.79 62.91 74.81
CA LYS A 111 14.73 63.68 74.02
C LYS A 111 16.07 62.93 74.00
N GLN A 112 16.71 62.94 72.84
CA GLN A 112 18.17 62.83 72.66
C GLN A 112 18.81 61.43 72.75
N ILE A 113 18.46 60.53 71.82
CA ILE A 113 19.44 59.63 71.19
C ILE A 113 19.05 59.56 69.69
N THR A 114 20.01 59.30 68.80
CA THR A 114 19.85 58.93 67.37
C THR A 114 19.53 60.05 66.37
N LYS A 115 20.56 60.85 65.99
CA LYS A 115 20.54 61.61 64.72
C LYS A 115 21.40 60.96 63.62
N ASP A 116 22.33 60.07 64.00
CA ASP A 116 23.28 59.45 63.07
C ASP A 116 22.84 58.05 62.57
N THR A 117 21.76 57.49 63.11
CA THR A 117 21.21 56.17 62.69
C THR A 117 20.19 56.27 61.56
N LYS A 118 19.73 57.48 61.21
CA LYS A 118 18.62 57.67 60.27
C LYS A 118 19.05 57.59 58.80
N THR A 119 20.29 58.00 58.49
CA THR A 119 20.85 57.96 57.13
C THR A 119 21.31 56.56 56.71
N SER A 120 21.57 55.65 57.65
CA SER A 120 21.97 54.28 57.32
C SER A 120 20.81 53.43 56.79
N ASN A 121 19.60 53.65 57.29
CA ASN A 121 18.43 52.84 56.90
C ASN A 121 17.89 53.20 55.51
N GLU A 122 18.00 54.47 55.09
CA GLU A 122 17.56 54.91 53.76
C GLU A 122 18.42 54.31 52.64
N GLN A 123 19.74 54.24 52.84
CA GLN A 123 20.66 53.64 51.88
C GLN A 123 20.39 52.14 51.68
N GLU A 124 20.15 51.40 52.78
CA GLU A 124 19.84 49.97 52.72
C GLU A 124 18.52 49.70 51.96
N THR A 125 17.51 50.57 52.13
CA THR A 125 16.26 50.44 51.37
C THR A 125 16.43 50.69 49.87
N ASP A 126 17.28 51.65 49.47
CA ASP A 126 17.55 51.93 48.05
C ASP A 126 18.32 50.79 47.38
N ASP A 127 19.30 50.21 48.08
CA ASP A 127 20.07 49.06 47.58
C ASP A 127 19.18 47.82 47.42
N LEU A 128 18.26 47.55 48.36
CA LEU A 128 17.28 46.46 48.24
C LEU A 128 16.29 46.68 47.10
N MET A 129 15.82 47.91 46.89
CA MET A 129 14.92 48.25 45.78
C MET A 129 15.60 48.05 44.42
N LYS A 130 16.89 48.39 44.32
CA LYS A 130 17.70 48.15 43.12
C LYS A 130 17.90 46.66 42.86
N GLU A 131 18.25 45.86 43.88
CA GLU A 131 18.40 44.41 43.75
C GLU A 131 17.08 43.74 43.33
N LEU A 132 15.95 44.22 43.85
CA LEU A 132 14.62 43.74 43.49
C LEU A 132 14.29 44.00 42.01
N GLU A 133 14.57 45.20 41.50
CA GLU A 133 14.30 45.55 40.10
C GLU A 133 15.24 44.78 39.13
N ASP A 134 16.49 44.54 39.54
CA ASP A 134 17.43 43.69 38.81
C ASP A 134 16.92 42.23 38.76
N HIS A 135 16.43 41.70 39.88
CA HIS A 135 15.90 40.34 39.95
C HIS A 135 14.64 40.19 39.07
N LYS A 136 13.74 41.18 39.11
CA LYS A 136 12.55 41.25 38.26
C LYS A 136 12.93 41.28 36.77
N SER A 137 13.92 42.08 36.39
CA SER A 137 14.44 42.14 35.02
C SER A 137 14.98 40.78 34.55
N ARG A 138 15.75 40.09 35.40
CA ARG A 138 16.25 38.73 35.10
C ARG A 138 15.12 37.70 34.94
N ILE A 139 14.07 37.79 35.76
CA ILE A 139 12.88 36.91 35.63
C ILE A 139 12.16 37.17 34.31
N ILE A 140 11.95 38.44 33.94
CA ILE A 140 11.28 38.82 32.69
C ILE A 140 12.06 38.29 31.50
N GLU A 141 13.39 38.49 31.47
CA GLU A 141 14.25 38.02 30.39
C GLU A 141 14.20 36.48 30.25
N LYS A 142 14.32 35.75 31.37
CA LYS A 142 14.20 34.29 31.37
C LYS A 142 12.83 33.82 30.86
N THR A 143 11.76 34.51 31.26
CA THR A 143 10.39 34.19 30.84
C THR A 143 10.21 34.41 29.34
N GLN A 144 10.70 35.53 28.81
CA GLN A 144 10.67 35.82 27.37
C GLN A 144 11.50 34.82 26.57
N LYS A 145 12.66 34.40 27.08
CA LYS A 145 13.49 33.36 26.44
C LYS A 145 12.74 32.03 26.37
N ILE A 146 12.14 31.59 27.48
CA ILE A 146 11.33 30.35 27.53
C ILE A 146 10.15 30.43 26.55
N LEU A 147 9.49 31.58 26.46
CA LEU A 147 8.38 31.78 25.53
C LEU A 147 8.84 31.62 24.07
N LYS A 148 9.93 32.30 23.68
CA LYS A 148 10.51 32.19 22.33
C LYS A 148 10.93 30.75 21.99
N GLU A 149 11.53 30.04 22.93
CA GLU A 149 11.91 28.63 22.75
C GLU A 149 10.68 27.72 22.58
N LYS A 150 9.57 28.01 23.29
CA LYS A 150 8.31 27.27 23.13
C LYS A 150 7.65 27.56 21.78
N ASP A 151 7.60 28.82 21.37
CA ASP A 151 7.03 29.20 20.07
C ASP A 151 7.79 28.54 18.92
N GLN A 152 9.13 28.51 19.00
CA GLN A 152 9.94 27.80 18.01
C GLN A 152 9.62 26.30 17.97
N LYS A 153 9.51 25.64 19.13
CA LYS A 153 9.15 24.21 19.20
C LYS A 153 7.76 23.93 18.64
N ILE A 154 6.80 24.84 18.86
CA ILE A 154 5.45 24.71 18.29
C ILE A 154 5.52 24.75 16.76
N ASN A 155 6.22 25.73 16.20
CA ASN A 155 6.40 25.85 14.75
C ASN A 155 7.08 24.62 14.13
N ASP A 156 8.12 24.08 14.80
CA ASP A 156 8.81 22.88 14.34
C ASP A 156 7.89 21.64 14.35
N LEU A 157 7.04 21.51 15.37
CA LEU A 157 6.06 20.43 15.46
C LEU A 157 4.94 20.56 14.42
N GLU A 158 4.46 21.77 14.16
CA GLU A 158 3.47 22.03 13.10
C GLU A 158 4.01 21.66 11.72
N LYS A 159 5.29 21.97 11.45
CA LYS A 159 5.95 21.56 10.21
C LYS A 159 6.02 20.03 10.07
N GLN A 160 6.43 19.32 11.12
CA GLN A 160 6.48 17.85 11.11
C GLN A 160 5.10 17.22 10.90
N LEU A 161 4.06 17.83 11.48
CA LEU A 161 2.68 17.38 11.30
C LEU A 161 2.23 17.47 9.84
N ILE A 162 2.53 18.59 9.17
CA ILE A 162 2.21 18.79 7.75
C ILE A 162 2.95 17.77 6.88
N GLU A 163 4.26 17.59 7.08
CA GLU A 163 5.06 16.60 6.33
C GLU A 163 4.49 15.18 6.49
N THR A 164 4.10 14.80 7.71
CA THR A 164 3.48 13.50 7.98
C THR A 164 2.11 13.33 7.31
N GLN A 165 1.32 14.41 7.21
CA GLN A 165 0.04 14.39 6.51
C GLN A 165 0.22 14.19 5.00
N GLU A 166 1.19 14.88 4.39
CA GLU A 166 1.51 14.72 2.97
C GLU A 166 1.99 13.30 2.63
N GLU A 167 2.83 12.70 3.48
CA GLU A 167 3.28 11.31 3.33
C GLU A 167 2.10 10.32 3.41
N ASN A 168 1.16 10.55 4.33
CA ASN A 168 -0.04 9.73 4.46
C ASN A 168 -0.94 9.82 3.22
N GLU A 169 -1.14 11.01 2.66
CA GLU A 169 -1.91 11.16 1.42
C GLU A 169 -1.22 10.48 0.23
N LYS A 170 0.12 10.57 0.15
CA LYS A 170 0.91 9.85 -0.86
C LYS A 170 0.78 8.32 -0.71
N LEU A 171 0.79 7.80 0.52
CA LEU A 171 0.58 6.38 0.78
C LEU A 171 -0.83 5.94 0.43
N LYS A 172 -1.86 6.74 0.77
CA LYS A 172 -3.25 6.48 0.36
C LYS A 172 -3.37 6.39 -1.16
N LEU A 173 -2.75 7.31 -1.90
CA LEU A 173 -2.74 7.27 -3.36
C LEU A 173 -2.03 6.01 -3.90
N ARG A 174 -0.90 5.62 -3.31
CA ARG A 174 -0.19 4.38 -3.68
C ARG A 174 -1.03 3.14 -3.43
N ILE A 175 -1.72 3.07 -2.28
CA ILE A 175 -2.64 1.96 -1.98
C ILE A 175 -3.78 1.95 -2.98
N LYS A 176 -4.37 3.10 -3.30
CA LYS A 176 -5.43 3.21 -4.31
C LYS A 176 -4.97 2.69 -5.67
N LEU A 177 -3.79 3.11 -6.13
CA LEU A 177 -3.19 2.61 -7.38
C LEU A 177 -2.89 1.11 -7.31
N LEU A 178 -2.44 0.58 -6.17
CA LEU A 178 -2.23 -0.85 -6.00
C LEU A 178 -3.54 -1.65 -5.96
N LEU A 179 -4.64 -1.05 -5.50
CA LEU A 179 -5.96 -1.66 -5.51
C LEU A 179 -6.61 -1.59 -6.89
N GLU A 180 -6.39 -0.52 -7.63
CA GLU A 180 -6.80 -0.38 -9.03
C GLU A 180 -5.97 -1.30 -9.94
N ASN A 181 -4.66 -1.40 -9.65
CA ASN A 181 -3.74 -2.35 -10.26
C ASN A 181 -3.70 -3.69 -9.53
N LYS A 182 -4.64 -4.01 -8.61
CA LYS A 182 -4.76 -5.38 -8.12
C LYS A 182 -5.12 -6.16 -9.35
N GLU A 183 -4.11 -6.83 -9.89
CA GLU A 183 -4.18 -7.70 -11.04
C GLU A 183 -5.52 -8.39 -10.94
N HIS A 184 -6.34 -8.24 -11.97
CA HIS A 184 -7.58 -8.99 -12.06
C HIS A 184 -7.19 -10.46 -12.05
N LEU A 185 -7.12 -10.99 -10.83
CA LEU A 185 -6.74 -12.35 -10.56
C LEU A 185 -7.80 -13.14 -11.32
N PRO A 186 -7.39 -13.87 -12.36
CA PRO A 186 -8.35 -14.57 -13.18
C PRO A 186 -9.20 -15.45 -12.27
N ASP A 187 -10.51 -15.46 -12.49
CA ASP A 187 -11.41 -16.33 -11.73
C ASP A 187 -10.79 -17.74 -11.71
N PRO A 188 -10.47 -18.29 -10.52
CA PRO A 188 -9.83 -19.59 -10.41
C PRO A 188 -10.56 -20.69 -11.19
N LYS A 189 -11.90 -20.55 -11.36
CA LYS A 189 -12.71 -21.46 -12.17
C LYS A 189 -12.37 -21.37 -13.65
N VAL A 190 -12.34 -20.16 -14.22
CA VAL A 190 -11.98 -19.92 -15.62
C VAL A 190 -10.57 -20.45 -15.90
N ARG A 191 -9.60 -20.12 -15.04
CA ARG A 191 -8.23 -20.63 -15.16
C ARG A 191 -8.17 -22.16 -15.15
N ASN A 192 -8.87 -22.81 -14.23
CA ASN A 192 -8.87 -24.26 -14.12
C ASN A 192 -9.50 -24.92 -15.35
N GLU A 193 -10.60 -24.37 -15.89
CA GLU A 193 -11.24 -24.89 -17.10
C GLU A 193 -10.33 -24.77 -18.33
N VAL A 194 -9.69 -23.61 -18.53
CA VAL A 194 -8.71 -23.43 -19.62
C VAL A 194 -7.55 -24.41 -19.46
N ASN A 195 -7.04 -24.59 -18.23
CA ASN A 195 -5.95 -25.53 -17.95
C ASN A 195 -6.34 -26.98 -18.28
N LEU A 196 -7.56 -27.40 -17.96
CA LEU A 196 -8.05 -28.74 -18.31
C LEU A 196 -8.12 -28.95 -19.82
N ILE A 197 -8.56 -27.93 -20.58
CA ILE A 197 -8.60 -27.99 -22.06
C ILE A 197 -7.18 -28.15 -22.63
N LEU A 198 -6.23 -27.29 -22.18
CA LEU A 198 -4.84 -27.37 -22.63
C LEU A 198 -4.18 -28.71 -22.24
N CYS A 199 -4.39 -29.16 -21.00
CA CYS A 199 -3.86 -30.43 -20.51
C CYS A 199 -4.41 -31.64 -21.29
N ARG A 200 -5.60 -31.53 -21.88
CA ARG A 200 -6.20 -32.60 -22.68
C ARG A 200 -5.70 -32.61 -24.12
N ILE A 201 -5.49 -31.44 -24.73
CA ILE A 201 -5.25 -31.33 -26.17
C ILE A 201 -3.76 -31.27 -26.51
N VAL A 202 -2.97 -30.52 -25.75
CA VAL A 202 -1.59 -30.18 -26.13
C VAL A 202 -0.52 -30.73 -25.18
N ARG A 203 -0.87 -31.12 -23.95
CA ARG A 203 0.12 -31.59 -22.96
C ARG A 203 0.76 -32.91 -23.36
N GLY A 204 2.07 -33.01 -23.12
CA GLY A 204 2.84 -34.23 -23.35
C GLY A 204 3.24 -34.44 -24.81
N ALA A 205 3.03 -33.43 -25.66
CA ALA A 205 3.37 -33.47 -27.07
C ALA A 205 4.02 -32.15 -27.52
N TYR A 206 4.65 -32.20 -28.70
CA TYR A 206 5.01 -30.98 -29.44
C TYR A 206 3.76 -30.34 -30.03
N VAL A 207 3.60 -29.04 -29.80
CA VAL A 207 2.39 -28.31 -30.23
C VAL A 207 2.50 -27.92 -31.70
N SER A 208 1.84 -28.68 -32.56
CA SER A 208 1.62 -28.34 -33.97
C SER A 208 0.55 -27.25 -34.12
N TYR A 209 0.48 -26.63 -35.30
CA TYR A 209 -0.61 -25.69 -35.64
C TYR A 209 -1.99 -26.31 -35.45
N GLU A 210 -2.18 -27.53 -35.96
CA GLU A 210 -3.46 -28.24 -35.85
C GLU A 210 -3.87 -28.48 -34.39
N SER A 211 -2.93 -28.91 -33.54
CA SER A 211 -3.19 -29.10 -32.11
C SER A 211 -3.50 -27.78 -31.38
N ALA A 212 -2.85 -26.69 -31.79
CA ALA A 212 -3.11 -25.36 -31.26
C ALA A 212 -4.48 -24.84 -31.69
N ASP A 213 -4.86 -24.95 -32.97
CA ASP A 213 -6.17 -24.53 -33.47
C ASP A 213 -7.31 -25.33 -32.81
N ARG A 214 -7.11 -26.63 -32.56
CA ARG A 214 -8.06 -27.44 -31.78
C ARG A 214 -8.22 -26.91 -30.35
N ALA A 215 -7.12 -26.56 -29.69
CA ALA A 215 -7.17 -26.00 -28.34
C ALA A 215 -7.84 -24.62 -28.30
N ILE A 216 -7.54 -23.75 -29.28
CA ILE A 216 -8.14 -22.43 -29.44
C ILE A 216 -9.66 -22.56 -29.62
N SER A 217 -10.10 -23.46 -30.51
CA SER A 217 -11.51 -23.70 -30.78
C SER A 217 -12.24 -24.20 -29.54
N ALA A 218 -11.67 -25.19 -28.83
CA ALA A 218 -12.26 -25.72 -27.60
C ALA A 218 -12.35 -24.68 -26.47
N ILE A 219 -11.39 -23.76 -26.37
CA ILE A 219 -11.47 -22.62 -25.43
C ILE A 219 -12.57 -21.65 -25.86
N ASN A 220 -12.69 -21.33 -27.15
CA ASN A 220 -13.73 -20.44 -27.67
C ASN A 220 -15.14 -21.01 -27.52
N ASP A 221 -15.32 -22.33 -27.68
CA ASP A 221 -16.59 -22.99 -27.44
C ASP A 221 -17.04 -22.86 -25.98
N ARG A 222 -16.07 -22.92 -25.04
CA ARG A 222 -16.34 -22.76 -23.61
C ARG A 222 -16.52 -21.30 -23.20
N PHE A 223 -15.76 -20.40 -23.82
CA PHE A 223 -15.73 -18.97 -23.56
C PHE A 223 -15.89 -18.19 -24.87
N PRO A 224 -17.13 -17.94 -25.33
CA PRO A 224 -17.39 -17.29 -26.61
C PRO A 224 -16.70 -15.92 -26.74
N GLY A 225 -16.05 -15.68 -27.88
CA GLY A 225 -15.30 -14.44 -28.15
C GLY A 225 -13.85 -14.45 -27.65
N SER A 226 -13.39 -15.57 -27.08
CA SER A 226 -12.01 -15.74 -26.60
C SER A 226 -11.01 -16.12 -27.69
N GLU A 227 -11.46 -16.40 -28.92
CA GLU A 227 -10.61 -16.96 -29.98
C GLU A 227 -9.33 -16.15 -30.22
N SER A 228 -9.42 -14.83 -30.36
CA SER A 228 -8.26 -13.96 -30.61
C SER A 228 -7.25 -13.97 -29.46
N ILE A 229 -7.74 -13.98 -28.22
CA ILE A 229 -6.94 -14.03 -26.99
C ILE A 229 -6.23 -15.39 -26.90
N ALA A 230 -6.99 -16.48 -27.01
CA ALA A 230 -6.48 -17.84 -26.95
C ALA A 230 -5.45 -18.08 -28.06
N ARG A 231 -5.74 -17.64 -29.28
CA ARG A 231 -4.84 -17.74 -30.44
C ARG A 231 -3.51 -17.04 -30.19
N ASN A 232 -3.55 -15.79 -29.72
CA ASN A 232 -2.34 -15.02 -29.42
C ASN A 232 -1.48 -15.73 -28.36
N VAL A 233 -2.07 -16.16 -27.24
CA VAL A 233 -1.31 -16.80 -26.16
C VAL A 233 -0.76 -18.17 -26.57
N ILE A 234 -1.58 -19.04 -27.18
CA ILE A 234 -1.17 -20.40 -27.56
C ILE A 234 -0.08 -20.36 -28.64
N TYR A 235 -0.20 -19.48 -29.64
CA TYR A 235 0.82 -19.36 -30.68
C TYR A 235 2.13 -18.78 -30.18
N ASN A 236 2.10 -17.85 -29.22
CA ASN A 236 3.31 -17.25 -28.69
C ASN A 236 3.99 -18.14 -27.64
N MET A 237 3.21 -18.82 -26.80
CA MET A 237 3.77 -19.56 -25.65
C MET A 237 4.03 -21.03 -25.92
N LEU A 238 3.19 -21.68 -26.74
CA LEU A 238 3.15 -23.15 -26.83
C LEU A 238 3.59 -23.68 -28.20
N ARG A 239 3.23 -23.01 -29.29
CA ARG A 239 3.48 -23.49 -30.66
C ARG A 239 4.96 -23.79 -30.90
N GLY A 240 5.22 -24.91 -31.62
CA GLY A 240 6.56 -25.29 -32.05
C GLY A 240 7.45 -25.78 -30.90
N SER A 241 6.87 -26.02 -29.73
CA SER A 241 7.59 -26.45 -28.55
C SER A 241 6.89 -27.61 -27.86
N TYR A 242 7.64 -28.37 -27.07
CA TYR A 242 7.08 -29.40 -26.20
C TYR A 242 6.29 -28.74 -25.06
N CYS A 243 5.03 -29.15 -24.88
CA CYS A 243 4.15 -28.62 -23.85
C CYS A 243 4.17 -29.49 -22.60
N SER A 244 4.98 -29.07 -21.61
CA SER A 244 4.93 -29.63 -20.26
C SER A 244 3.68 -29.17 -19.49
N TYR A 245 3.41 -29.82 -18.36
CA TYR A 245 2.32 -29.43 -17.46
C TYR A 245 2.42 -27.96 -17.02
N ASP A 246 3.62 -27.54 -16.58
CA ASP A 246 3.84 -26.17 -16.11
C ASP A 246 3.62 -25.14 -17.24
N ARG A 247 4.05 -25.48 -18.46
CA ARG A 247 3.88 -24.60 -19.62
C ARG A 247 2.41 -24.45 -20.00
N ALA A 248 1.64 -25.54 -19.96
CA ALA A 248 0.19 -25.51 -20.15
C ALA A 248 -0.51 -24.68 -19.06
N SER A 249 -0.14 -24.88 -17.79
CA SER A 249 -0.69 -24.15 -16.64
C SER A 249 -0.39 -22.64 -16.71
N ASN A 250 0.81 -22.27 -17.14
CA ASN A 250 1.20 -20.87 -17.34
C ASN A 250 0.40 -20.24 -18.48
N ALA A 251 0.28 -20.92 -19.62
CA ALA A 251 -0.55 -20.44 -20.73
C ALA A 251 -2.03 -20.32 -20.34
N ALA A 252 -2.57 -21.25 -19.55
CA ALA A 252 -3.93 -21.16 -19.03
C ALA A 252 -4.14 -19.94 -18.12
N SER A 253 -3.14 -19.63 -17.28
CA SER A 253 -3.16 -18.46 -16.40
C SER A 253 -3.16 -17.15 -17.18
N GLU A 254 -2.33 -17.06 -18.23
CA GLU A 254 -2.29 -15.90 -19.13
C GLU A 254 -3.57 -15.71 -19.94
N ILE A 255 -4.15 -16.79 -20.49
CA ILE A 255 -5.43 -16.72 -21.19
C ILE A 255 -6.53 -16.25 -20.23
N ALA A 256 -6.61 -16.83 -19.04
CA ALA A 256 -7.63 -16.46 -18.06
C ALA A 256 -7.48 -15.00 -17.61
N LYS A 257 -6.24 -14.50 -17.43
CA LYS A 257 -5.96 -13.10 -17.07
C LYS A 257 -6.48 -12.15 -18.15
N LYS A 258 -6.14 -12.40 -19.42
CA LYS A 258 -6.62 -11.59 -20.55
C LYS A 258 -8.15 -11.68 -20.76
N LEU A 259 -8.75 -12.83 -20.47
CA LEU A 259 -10.21 -12.96 -20.50
C LEU A 259 -10.88 -12.13 -19.41
N ALA A 260 -10.31 -12.09 -18.20
CA ALA A 260 -10.82 -11.23 -17.13
C ALA A 260 -10.77 -9.75 -17.52
N GLU A 261 -9.68 -9.31 -18.17
CA GLU A 261 -9.53 -7.94 -18.68
C GLU A 261 -10.63 -7.57 -19.69
N VAL A 262 -10.92 -8.46 -20.66
CA VAL A 262 -11.95 -8.18 -21.68
C VAL A 262 -13.37 -8.24 -21.11
N CYS A 263 -13.66 -9.19 -20.22
CA CYS A 263 -14.99 -9.32 -19.61
C CYS A 263 -15.37 -8.14 -18.70
N LEU A 264 -14.40 -7.39 -18.19
CA LEU A 264 -14.65 -6.22 -17.33
C LEU A 264 -14.99 -4.95 -18.11
N ILE A 265 -14.70 -4.92 -19.41
CA ILE A 265 -15.12 -3.83 -20.30
C ILE A 265 -16.63 -3.89 -20.59
N TYR A 266 -17.26 -5.06 -20.41
CA TYR A 266 -18.67 -5.30 -20.73
C TYR A 266 -19.63 -5.38 -19.52
N LYS A 267 -19.16 -5.03 -18.31
CA LYS A 267 -20.01 -4.87 -17.12
C LYS A 267 -20.32 -3.41 -16.88
#